data_AF-A0A416WAN3-F1
#
_entry.id   AF-A0A416WAN3-F1
#
_cell.length_a   1.000
_cell.length_b   1.000
_cell.length_c   1.000
_cell.angle_alpha   90.00
_cell.angle_beta   90.00
_cell.angle_gamma   90.00
#
_symmetry.space_group_name_H-M   'P 1'
#
loop_
_entity.id
_entity.type
_entity.pdbx_description
1 polymer ?
#
loop_
_entity_poly.entity_id
_entity_poly.type
_entity_poly.pdbx_seq_one_letter_code
_entity_poly.pdbx_strand_id
1 'polypeptide(L)'
;MEECTIITEETTDYMDYLNPCNKNQTAKVLERFFYVSNGRDYISVIPDEAERITKLPTLDEVKEDTNRVVTYAKEIILNADKYKDMDIEESVLKQYACNIDPLLDKIIAINIADILSQNKKPQNKKQLKNVWVKSLEELKTDWDRELEAIPSVQNTSYEVDTTNLQVGMVVKNYKELCELLHEKPLKSGNNSHKAQQKRWARYFSMEKGRGRSIVILDIYDEPLPADDKRKAGNRNIYLKYIETILLKYMYYKKGQVCYATRNQLWSILGMINSNYKKIPLHALQVEVEYSNVTKWQLNNFYMRCNSRLNSILFTALNNLSNRSLIDYQIQTMIVVPSTDKKNTLSRHYVADDDEIGRILAVERKVLNNMGLESKNHAACTMRLNEFYNKVNEILFDMYGWERKYERIKIIFNEADIQEAITKNEYELQMLYLNELVIGSIDKNAQTVSDNRMKKALIEYDEYVENWKEDNWGKVPALKDVEEIFTYPKYYVDIQRKLSQKFLSIKYEKKQEEKRKQYDKELDDIFANLGVE
;
A
#
# COMPACT_ATOMS: atom_id res chain seq x y z
N MET A 1 -54.51 -31.52 -45.97
CA MET A 1 -53.28 -32.05 -45.37
C MET A 1 -52.25 -32.12 -46.48
N GLU A 2 -51.26 -31.24 -46.44
CA GLU A 2 -49.85 -31.61 -46.59
C GLU A 2 -49.05 -30.37 -46.21
N GLU A 3 -48.25 -30.55 -45.16
CA GLU A 3 -47.59 -29.51 -44.39
C GLU A 3 -46.41 -28.91 -45.16
N CYS A 4 -46.33 -27.57 -45.18
CA CYS A 4 -45.12 -26.85 -45.52
C CYS A 4 -44.03 -27.18 -44.50
N THR A 5 -43.01 -27.94 -44.91
CA THR A 5 -41.75 -28.05 -44.17
C THR A 5 -40.91 -26.83 -44.50
N ILE A 6 -40.95 -25.82 -43.62
CA ILE A 6 -39.98 -24.73 -43.59
C ILE A 6 -38.68 -25.37 -43.07
N ILE A 7 -37.67 -25.49 -43.94
CA ILE A 7 -36.30 -25.77 -43.50
C ILE A 7 -35.79 -24.48 -42.87
N THR A 8 -35.90 -24.38 -41.55
CA THR A 8 -35.21 -23.36 -40.76
C THR A 8 -33.71 -23.67 -40.79
N GLU A 9 -32.89 -22.72 -41.27
CA GLU A 9 -31.43 -22.76 -41.12
C GLU A 9 -31.11 -22.96 -39.63
N GLU A 10 -30.56 -24.12 -39.26
CA GLU A 10 -30.00 -24.34 -37.92
C GLU A 10 -28.82 -23.38 -37.74
N THR A 11 -29.05 -22.30 -36.99
CA THR A 11 -27.98 -21.39 -36.56
C THR A 11 -27.04 -22.17 -35.66
N THR A 12 -25.81 -22.43 -36.12
CA THR A 12 -24.77 -23.10 -35.33
C THR A 12 -24.37 -22.23 -34.14
N ASP A 13 -24.64 -22.68 -32.91
CA ASP A 13 -24.11 -22.06 -31.70
C ASP A 13 -22.72 -22.65 -31.38
N TYR A 14 -21.68 -21.83 -31.52
CA TYR A 14 -20.31 -22.24 -31.26
C TYR A 14 -19.99 -22.42 -29.77
N MET A 15 -20.85 -21.91 -28.87
CA MET A 15 -20.69 -22.06 -27.42
C MET A 15 -20.91 -23.52 -26.98
N ASP A 16 -21.80 -24.26 -27.65
CA ASP A 16 -22.11 -25.67 -27.36
C ASP A 16 -20.94 -26.61 -27.62
N TYR A 17 -19.90 -26.14 -28.33
CA TYR A 17 -18.74 -26.93 -28.72
C TYR A 17 -17.50 -26.63 -27.89
N LEU A 18 -17.61 -25.76 -26.88
CA LEU A 18 -16.56 -25.51 -25.92
C LEU A 18 -16.57 -26.57 -24.82
N ASN A 19 -15.44 -27.23 -24.63
CA ASN A 19 -15.22 -28.08 -23.48
C ASN A 19 -14.23 -27.40 -22.52
N PRO A 20 -14.70 -26.80 -21.40
CA PRO A 20 -13.84 -26.06 -20.48
C PRO A 20 -12.82 -26.95 -19.75
N CYS A 21 -12.94 -28.28 -19.86
CA CYS A 21 -12.02 -29.24 -19.27
C CYS A 21 -10.87 -29.65 -20.21
N ASN A 22 -10.91 -29.27 -21.49
CA ASN A 22 -9.94 -29.68 -22.50
C ASN A 22 -9.03 -28.53 -22.96
N LYS A 23 -7.83 -28.86 -23.44
CA LYS A 23 -6.86 -27.91 -24.02
C LYS A 23 -7.31 -27.34 -25.35
N ASN A 24 -6.69 -26.22 -25.74
CA ASN A 24 -6.69 -25.67 -27.10
C ASN A 24 -8.11 -25.43 -27.66
N GLN A 25 -9.01 -24.93 -26.82
CA GLN A 25 -10.38 -24.62 -27.20
C GLN A 25 -10.44 -23.54 -28.27
N THR A 26 -9.51 -22.57 -28.24
CA THR A 26 -9.44 -21.52 -29.25
C THR A 26 -9.18 -22.09 -30.64
N ALA A 27 -8.21 -23.02 -30.75
CA ALA A 27 -7.90 -23.68 -32.01
C ALA A 27 -9.09 -24.46 -32.56
N LYS A 28 -9.80 -25.21 -31.69
CA LYS A 28 -10.96 -26.02 -32.06
C LYS A 28 -12.14 -25.18 -32.55
N VAL A 29 -12.41 -24.04 -31.91
CA VAL A 29 -13.48 -23.14 -32.36
C VAL A 29 -13.16 -22.55 -33.74
N LEU A 30 -11.91 -22.12 -33.96
CA LEU A 30 -11.48 -21.56 -35.24
C LEU A 30 -11.48 -22.60 -36.37
N GLU A 31 -11.00 -23.80 -36.07
CA GLU A 31 -10.99 -24.93 -37.01
C GLU A 31 -12.42 -25.32 -37.39
N ARG A 32 -13.30 -25.48 -36.39
CA ARG A 32 -14.71 -25.79 -36.62
C ARG A 32 -15.41 -24.74 -37.47
N PHE A 33 -15.22 -23.46 -37.14
CA PHE A 33 -15.79 -22.37 -37.91
C PHE A 33 -15.36 -22.43 -39.38
N PHE A 34 -14.08 -22.67 -39.65
CA PHE A 34 -13.55 -22.73 -41.01
C PHE A 34 -14.19 -23.84 -41.86
N TYR A 35 -14.35 -25.04 -41.31
CA TYR A 35 -14.96 -26.16 -42.06
C TYR A 35 -16.48 -26.01 -42.19
N VAL A 36 -17.16 -25.67 -41.09
CA VAL A 36 -18.63 -25.53 -41.07
C VAL A 36 -19.08 -24.36 -41.96
N SER A 37 -18.39 -23.22 -41.92
CA SER A 37 -18.72 -22.05 -42.76
C SER A 37 -18.52 -22.29 -44.26
N ASN A 38 -17.75 -23.32 -44.64
CA ASN A 38 -17.53 -23.75 -46.01
C ASN A 38 -18.41 -24.94 -46.44
N GLY A 39 -19.31 -25.42 -45.58
CA GLY A 39 -20.19 -26.55 -45.85
C GLY A 39 -19.46 -27.91 -45.88
N ARG A 40 -18.33 -28.01 -45.17
CA ARG A 40 -17.50 -29.23 -45.09
C ARG A 40 -17.71 -29.94 -43.75
N ASP A 41 -17.61 -31.27 -43.78
CA ASP A 41 -17.60 -32.08 -42.56
C ASP A 41 -16.39 -31.71 -41.69
N TYR A 42 -16.63 -31.59 -40.38
CA TYR A 42 -15.61 -31.20 -39.40
C TYR A 42 -15.11 -32.40 -38.60
N ILE A 43 -13.80 -32.65 -38.68
CA ILE A 43 -13.06 -33.56 -37.79
C ILE A 43 -11.81 -32.80 -37.33
N SER A 44 -11.72 -32.54 -36.01
CA SER A 44 -10.62 -31.79 -35.40
C SER A 44 -9.28 -32.50 -35.55
N VAL A 45 -8.25 -31.81 -36.06
CA VAL A 45 -6.86 -32.29 -36.02
C VAL A 45 -6.22 -32.12 -34.64
N ILE A 46 -6.87 -31.35 -33.74
CA ILE A 46 -6.42 -31.14 -32.36
C ILE A 46 -7.02 -32.23 -31.45
N PRO A 47 -6.18 -33.02 -30.73
CA PRO A 47 -6.67 -34.08 -29.84
C PRO A 47 -7.44 -33.53 -28.63
N ASP A 48 -8.29 -34.36 -28.03
CA ASP A 48 -8.90 -34.08 -26.73
C ASP A 48 -7.91 -34.43 -25.61
N GLU A 49 -7.25 -33.40 -25.09
CA GLU A 49 -6.40 -33.50 -23.91
C GLU A 49 -7.04 -32.73 -22.75
N ALA A 50 -7.07 -33.34 -21.56
CA ALA A 50 -7.54 -32.66 -20.36
C ALA A 50 -6.57 -31.55 -19.92
N GLU A 51 -7.09 -30.43 -19.42
CA GLU A 51 -6.29 -29.32 -18.91
C GLU A 51 -6.60 -28.95 -17.46
N ARG A 52 -5.56 -28.56 -16.72
CA ARG A 52 -5.69 -28.02 -15.36
C ARG A 52 -5.02 -26.65 -15.28
N ILE A 53 -5.76 -25.66 -14.79
CA ILE A 53 -5.23 -24.33 -14.51
C ILE A 53 -4.38 -24.43 -13.23
N THR A 54 -3.07 -24.22 -13.37
CA THR A 54 -2.09 -24.36 -12.26
C THR A 54 -1.46 -23.04 -11.85
N LYS A 55 -1.59 -22.00 -12.69
CA LYS A 55 -1.11 -20.63 -12.46
C LYS A 55 -2.00 -19.62 -13.19
N LEU A 56 -1.93 -18.35 -12.80
CA LEU A 56 -2.49 -17.24 -13.58
C LEU A 56 -1.45 -16.78 -14.64
N PRO A 57 -1.89 -16.30 -15.81
CA PRO A 57 -1.00 -15.78 -16.83
C PRO A 57 -0.36 -14.46 -16.38
N THR A 58 0.91 -14.27 -16.73
CA THR A 58 1.63 -13.00 -16.54
C THR A 58 1.18 -11.96 -17.55
N LEU A 59 1.42 -10.67 -17.27
CA LEU A 59 1.04 -9.59 -18.18
C LEU A 59 1.70 -9.71 -19.57
N ASP A 60 2.91 -10.25 -19.63
CA ASP A 60 3.63 -10.46 -20.88
C ASP A 60 3.04 -11.66 -21.65
N GLU A 61 2.72 -12.77 -20.98
CA GLU A 61 2.00 -13.92 -21.57
C GLU A 61 0.64 -13.48 -22.13
N VAL A 62 -0.13 -12.67 -21.38
CA VAL A 62 -1.41 -12.13 -21.87
C VAL A 62 -1.24 -11.31 -23.15
N LYS A 63 -0.23 -10.42 -23.21
CA LYS A 63 -0.01 -9.57 -24.39
C LYS A 63 0.44 -10.38 -25.60
N GLU A 64 1.39 -11.29 -25.42
CA GLU A 64 1.95 -12.09 -26.50
C GLU A 64 0.91 -13.04 -27.09
N ASP A 65 0.26 -13.84 -26.24
CA ASP A 65 -0.71 -14.84 -26.66
C ASP A 65 -1.96 -14.20 -27.28
N THR A 66 -2.48 -13.13 -26.67
CA THR A 66 -3.65 -12.43 -27.23
C THR A 66 -3.31 -11.86 -28.61
N ASN A 67 -2.18 -11.16 -28.78
CA ASN A 67 -1.83 -10.59 -30.08
C ASN A 67 -1.65 -11.67 -31.15
N ARG A 68 -0.99 -12.77 -30.80
CA ARG A 68 -0.77 -13.93 -31.68
C ARG A 68 -2.09 -14.54 -32.15
N VAL A 69 -2.95 -14.89 -31.21
CA VAL A 69 -4.21 -15.61 -31.46
C VAL A 69 -5.21 -14.73 -32.19
N VAL A 70 -5.36 -13.47 -31.76
CA VAL A 70 -6.33 -12.54 -32.35
C VAL A 70 -5.95 -12.19 -33.79
N THR A 71 -4.66 -12.09 -34.10
CA THR A 71 -4.21 -11.84 -35.47
C THR A 71 -4.58 -13.00 -36.39
N TYR A 72 -4.36 -14.23 -35.94
CA TYR A 72 -4.69 -15.43 -36.71
C TYR A 72 -6.21 -15.66 -36.84
N ALA A 73 -6.95 -15.49 -35.74
CA ALA A 73 -8.41 -15.58 -35.71
C ALA A 73 -9.06 -14.62 -36.72
N LYS A 74 -8.56 -13.38 -36.82
CA LYS A 74 -9.05 -12.40 -37.80
C LYS A 74 -8.85 -12.87 -39.24
N GLU A 75 -7.72 -13.51 -39.52
CA GLU A 75 -7.41 -13.98 -40.88
C GLU A 75 -8.34 -15.13 -41.29
N ILE A 76 -8.57 -16.10 -40.39
CA ILE A 76 -9.49 -17.21 -40.60
C ILE A 76 -10.93 -16.70 -40.80
N ILE A 77 -11.42 -15.87 -39.88
CA ILE A 77 -12.83 -15.46 -39.88
C ILE A 77 -13.20 -14.66 -41.12
N LEU A 78 -12.30 -13.80 -41.61
CA LEU A 78 -12.57 -12.91 -42.74
C LEU A 78 -12.35 -13.55 -44.11
N ASN A 79 -11.54 -14.60 -44.18
CA ASN A 79 -11.13 -15.19 -45.45
C ASN A 79 -11.54 -16.65 -45.61
N ALA A 80 -12.32 -17.23 -44.68
CA ALA A 80 -12.78 -18.62 -44.77
C ALA A 80 -13.33 -19.00 -46.16
N ASP A 81 -14.12 -18.11 -46.79
CA ASP A 81 -14.70 -18.33 -48.13
C ASP A 81 -13.67 -18.37 -49.27
N LYS A 82 -12.53 -17.68 -49.10
CA LYS A 82 -11.45 -17.67 -50.11
C LYS A 82 -10.65 -18.96 -50.12
N TYR A 83 -10.77 -19.76 -49.06
CA TYR A 83 -10.04 -20.99 -48.83
C TYR A 83 -10.96 -22.22 -48.85
N LYS A 84 -12.12 -22.12 -49.54
CA LYS A 84 -13.15 -23.16 -49.56
C LYS A 84 -12.63 -24.53 -50.02
N ASP A 85 -11.62 -24.54 -50.90
CA ASP A 85 -10.99 -25.74 -51.45
C ASP A 85 -9.64 -26.09 -50.79
N MET A 86 -9.30 -25.46 -49.67
CA MET A 86 -8.06 -25.69 -48.92
C MET A 86 -8.36 -26.18 -47.50
N ASP A 87 -7.43 -26.96 -46.94
CA ASP A 87 -7.44 -27.35 -45.53
C ASP A 87 -6.64 -26.35 -44.70
N ILE A 88 -6.99 -26.21 -43.42
CA ILE A 88 -6.14 -25.47 -42.48
C ILE A 88 -4.84 -26.27 -42.30
N GLU A 89 -3.70 -25.63 -42.57
CA GLU A 89 -2.40 -26.22 -42.27
C GLU A 89 -2.25 -26.42 -40.75
N GLU A 90 -2.17 -27.69 -40.32
CA GLU A 90 -2.07 -28.08 -38.92
C GLU A 90 -0.88 -27.41 -38.20
N SER A 91 0.25 -27.26 -38.89
CA SER A 91 1.45 -26.61 -38.36
C SER A 91 1.22 -25.13 -38.04
N VAL A 92 0.46 -24.42 -38.88
CA VAL A 92 0.11 -23.01 -38.73
C VAL A 92 -0.92 -22.84 -37.61
N LEU A 93 -1.95 -23.71 -37.57
CA LEU A 93 -2.94 -23.71 -36.49
C LEU A 93 -2.27 -23.89 -35.11
N LYS A 94 -1.35 -24.86 -35.00
CA LYS A 94 -0.60 -25.11 -33.76
C LYS A 94 0.31 -23.95 -33.36
N GLN A 95 0.94 -23.28 -34.32
CA GLN A 95 1.81 -22.14 -34.05
C GLN A 95 1.05 -20.96 -33.44
N TYR A 96 -0.14 -20.67 -33.95
CA TYR A 96 -0.86 -19.44 -33.64
C TYR A 96 -2.01 -19.59 -32.62
N ALA A 97 -2.59 -20.78 -32.47
CA ALA A 97 -3.78 -20.99 -31.65
C ALA A 97 -3.63 -22.12 -30.60
N CYS A 98 -2.45 -22.73 -30.45
CA CYS A 98 -2.16 -23.73 -29.41
C CYS A 98 -1.02 -23.26 -28.48
N ASN A 99 -0.86 -23.97 -27.35
CA ASN A 99 0.12 -23.65 -26.30
C ASN A 99 -0.04 -22.21 -25.75
N ILE A 100 -1.29 -21.79 -25.59
CA ILE A 100 -1.68 -20.55 -24.92
C ILE A 100 -1.84 -20.88 -23.42
N ASP A 101 -1.70 -19.89 -22.54
CA ASP A 101 -2.06 -20.10 -21.13
C ASP A 101 -3.48 -20.69 -20.99
N PRO A 102 -3.69 -21.75 -20.17
CA PRO A 102 -4.96 -22.46 -20.08
C PRO A 102 -6.18 -21.61 -19.71
N LEU A 103 -5.98 -20.55 -18.91
CA LEU A 103 -7.06 -19.64 -18.57
C LEU A 103 -7.36 -18.72 -19.75
N LEU A 104 -6.30 -18.21 -20.39
CA LEU A 104 -6.41 -17.33 -21.54
C LEU A 104 -7.01 -18.02 -22.77
N ASP A 105 -6.67 -19.28 -23.04
CA ASP A 105 -7.26 -20.10 -24.10
C ASP A 105 -8.78 -20.19 -23.96
N LYS A 106 -9.28 -20.43 -22.74
CA LYS A 106 -10.72 -20.51 -22.47
C LYS A 106 -11.41 -19.18 -22.70
N ILE A 107 -10.82 -18.10 -22.21
CA ILE A 107 -11.37 -16.75 -22.37
C ILE A 107 -11.46 -16.39 -23.86
N ILE A 108 -10.38 -16.59 -24.61
CA ILE A 108 -10.36 -16.28 -26.04
C ILE A 108 -11.33 -17.18 -26.80
N ALA A 109 -11.40 -18.47 -26.48
CA ALA A 109 -12.33 -19.40 -27.12
C ALA A 109 -13.80 -19.02 -26.90
N ILE A 110 -14.17 -18.65 -25.66
CA ILE A 110 -15.52 -18.16 -25.31
C ILE A 110 -15.85 -16.90 -26.12
N ASN A 111 -14.92 -15.95 -26.20
CA ASN A 111 -15.15 -14.70 -26.93
C ASN A 111 -15.33 -14.93 -28.42
N ILE A 112 -14.50 -15.79 -29.01
CA ILE A 112 -14.62 -16.14 -30.43
C ILE A 112 -15.95 -16.87 -30.66
N ALA A 113 -16.30 -17.84 -29.83
CA ALA A 113 -17.55 -18.58 -29.95
C ALA A 113 -18.77 -17.65 -29.86
N ASP A 114 -18.83 -16.76 -28.87
CA ASP A 114 -19.91 -15.79 -28.71
C ASP A 114 -20.04 -14.86 -29.92
N ILE A 115 -18.91 -14.34 -30.43
CA ILE A 115 -18.88 -13.51 -31.66
C ILE A 115 -19.43 -14.27 -32.87
N LEU A 116 -19.11 -15.56 -32.99
CA LEU A 116 -19.56 -16.41 -34.09
C LEU A 116 -21.04 -16.82 -33.96
N SER A 117 -21.52 -17.06 -32.74
CA SER A 117 -22.91 -17.43 -32.42
C SER A 117 -23.90 -16.28 -32.60
N GLN A 118 -23.47 -15.02 -32.42
CA GLN A 118 -24.33 -13.83 -32.52
C GLN A 118 -24.79 -13.48 -33.97
N ASN A 119 -24.54 -14.35 -34.95
CA ASN A 119 -25.10 -14.33 -36.31
C ASN A 119 -25.11 -12.97 -37.03
N LYS A 120 -23.94 -12.63 -37.58
CA LYS A 120 -23.76 -11.98 -38.90
C LYS A 120 -22.30 -12.16 -39.27
N LYS A 121 -21.99 -13.05 -40.22
CA LYS A 121 -20.64 -13.22 -40.77
C LYS A 121 -20.07 -11.83 -41.08
N PRO A 122 -19.02 -11.37 -40.37
CA PRO A 122 -18.59 -9.99 -40.48
C PRO A 122 -18.07 -9.74 -41.90
N GLN A 123 -18.68 -8.79 -42.61
CA GLN A 123 -18.42 -8.59 -44.04
C GLN A 123 -17.10 -7.87 -44.31
N ASN A 124 -16.50 -7.23 -43.30
CA ASN A 124 -15.23 -6.52 -43.46
C ASN A 124 -14.41 -6.41 -42.15
N LYS A 125 -13.11 -6.07 -42.33
CA LYS A 125 -12.13 -5.85 -41.25
C LYS A 125 -12.59 -4.85 -40.18
N LYS A 126 -13.35 -3.81 -40.58
CA LYS A 126 -13.79 -2.73 -39.67
C LYS A 126 -14.95 -3.19 -38.77
N GLN A 127 -15.89 -3.96 -39.31
CA GLN A 127 -16.98 -4.58 -38.55
C GLN A 127 -16.43 -5.59 -37.55
N LEU A 128 -15.53 -6.48 -37.98
CA LEU A 128 -14.90 -7.45 -37.08
C LEU A 128 -14.12 -6.74 -35.97
N LYS A 129 -13.33 -5.72 -36.30
CA LYS A 129 -12.59 -4.94 -35.30
C LYS A 129 -13.51 -4.26 -34.29
N ASN A 130 -14.64 -3.69 -34.72
CA ASN A 130 -15.58 -3.02 -33.82
C ASN A 130 -16.31 -4.00 -32.89
N VAL A 131 -16.71 -5.17 -33.39
CA VAL A 131 -17.30 -6.24 -32.58
C VAL A 131 -16.29 -6.74 -31.55
N TRP A 132 -15.07 -7.05 -31.99
CA TRP A 132 -13.99 -7.48 -31.09
C TRP A 132 -13.62 -6.45 -30.03
N VAL A 133 -13.50 -5.17 -30.38
CA VAL A 133 -13.19 -4.10 -29.43
C VAL A 133 -14.31 -3.97 -28.39
N LYS A 134 -15.57 -3.99 -28.84
CA LYS A 134 -16.73 -3.87 -27.96
C LYS A 134 -16.83 -5.06 -26.99
N SER A 135 -16.70 -6.30 -27.49
CA SER A 135 -16.71 -7.50 -26.64
C SER A 135 -15.54 -7.50 -25.64
N LEU A 136 -14.33 -7.11 -26.07
CA LEU A 136 -13.17 -7.02 -25.17
C LEU A 136 -13.32 -5.91 -24.11
N GLU A 137 -13.96 -4.79 -24.43
CA GLU A 137 -14.29 -3.72 -23.48
C GLU A 137 -15.39 -4.15 -22.49
N GLU A 138 -16.44 -4.81 -22.97
CA GLU A 138 -17.52 -5.36 -22.15
C GLU A 138 -16.99 -6.42 -21.17
N LEU A 139 -16.17 -7.35 -21.66
CA LEU A 139 -15.49 -8.35 -20.83
C LEU A 139 -14.54 -7.75 -19.82
N LYS A 140 -13.76 -6.73 -20.21
CA LYS A 140 -12.90 -6.02 -19.27
C LYS A 140 -13.73 -5.40 -18.15
N THR A 141 -14.90 -4.84 -18.49
CA THR A 141 -15.80 -4.19 -17.54
C THR A 141 -16.52 -5.19 -16.62
N ASP A 142 -16.92 -6.35 -17.16
CA ASP A 142 -17.54 -7.43 -16.38
C ASP A 142 -16.51 -8.15 -15.49
N TRP A 143 -15.27 -8.32 -15.99
CA TRP A 143 -14.15 -8.86 -15.23
C TRP A 143 -13.71 -7.93 -14.09
N ASP A 144 -13.63 -6.62 -14.34
CA ASP A 144 -13.35 -5.63 -13.30
C ASP A 144 -14.47 -5.64 -12.22
N ARG A 145 -15.72 -5.85 -12.63
CA ARG A 145 -16.89 -5.96 -11.72
C ARG A 145 -16.86 -7.26 -10.89
N GLU A 146 -16.47 -8.39 -11.48
CA GLU A 146 -16.33 -9.66 -10.77
C GLU A 146 -15.10 -9.68 -9.84
N LEU A 147 -13.98 -9.09 -10.25
CA LEU A 147 -12.81 -8.89 -9.39
C LEU A 147 -13.13 -8.00 -8.16
N GLU A 148 -14.01 -7.01 -8.32
CA GLU A 148 -14.48 -6.16 -7.21
C GLU A 148 -15.49 -6.88 -6.29
N ALA A 149 -16.18 -7.92 -6.77
CA ALA A 149 -17.18 -8.69 -6.02
C ALA A 149 -16.57 -9.85 -5.21
N ILE A 150 -15.34 -10.27 -5.49
CA ILE A 150 -14.62 -11.29 -4.71
C ILE A 150 -14.11 -10.65 -3.40
N PRO A 151 -14.43 -11.20 -2.21
CA PRO A 151 -13.84 -10.75 -0.96
C PRO A 151 -12.32 -10.93 -1.02
N SER A 152 -11.61 -9.80 -1.16
CA SER A 152 -10.15 -9.64 -1.18
C SER A 152 -9.34 -10.94 -1.17
N VAL A 153 -9.27 -11.62 -2.31
CA VAL A 153 -8.08 -12.43 -2.60
C VAL A 153 -7.04 -11.43 -3.05
N GLN A 154 -6.38 -10.84 -2.05
CA GLN A 154 -5.14 -10.13 -2.26
C GLN A 154 -4.22 -11.06 -3.07
N ASN A 155 -3.59 -10.49 -4.11
CA ASN A 155 -2.40 -11.03 -4.76
C ASN A 155 -1.67 -12.00 -3.82
N THR A 156 -1.60 -13.27 -4.19
CA THR A 156 -0.69 -14.24 -3.58
C THR A 156 0.75 -13.83 -3.92
N SER A 157 1.18 -12.76 -3.26
CA SER A 157 2.54 -12.56 -2.81
C SER A 157 2.92 -13.86 -2.11
N TYR A 158 3.91 -14.59 -2.62
CA TYR A 158 4.68 -15.50 -1.77
C TYR A 158 5.05 -14.70 -0.52
N GLU A 159 4.46 -15.05 0.63
CA GLU A 159 4.84 -14.44 1.89
C GLU A 159 6.32 -14.71 2.13
N VAL A 160 7.03 -13.70 2.63
CA VAL A 160 8.45 -13.85 2.92
C VAL A 160 8.57 -14.68 4.18
N ASP A 161 9.18 -15.86 4.08
CA ASP A 161 9.41 -16.72 5.23
C ASP A 161 10.52 -16.15 6.11
N THR A 162 10.15 -15.61 7.28
CA THR A 162 11.10 -15.05 8.26
C THR A 162 11.42 -16.00 9.40
N THR A 163 10.99 -17.27 9.36
CA THR A 163 11.15 -18.22 10.48
C THR A 163 12.61 -18.48 10.86
N ASN A 164 13.53 -18.39 9.91
CA ASN A 164 14.97 -18.57 10.14
C ASN A 164 15.68 -17.29 10.57
N LEU A 165 14.97 -16.16 10.71
CA LEU A 165 15.56 -14.90 11.15
C LEU A 165 15.43 -14.72 12.66
N GLN A 166 16.42 -14.07 13.24
CA GLN A 166 16.40 -13.63 14.64
C GLN A 166 16.82 -12.17 14.74
N VAL A 167 16.18 -11.41 15.63
CA VAL A 167 16.57 -10.01 15.88
C VAL A 167 17.99 -9.97 16.43
N GLY A 168 18.85 -9.13 15.82
CA GLY A 168 20.28 -9.05 16.13
C GLY A 168 21.16 -10.03 15.34
N MET A 169 20.58 -10.90 14.51
CA MET A 169 21.34 -11.79 13.62
C MET A 169 22.24 -10.98 12.67
N VAL A 170 23.50 -11.42 12.54
CA VAL A 170 24.43 -10.92 11.52
C VAL A 170 24.56 -11.97 10.41
N VAL A 171 24.02 -11.65 9.24
CA VAL A 171 24.09 -12.47 8.03
C VAL A 171 25.29 -12.03 7.20
N LYS A 172 26.08 -12.96 6.65
CA LYS A 172 27.36 -12.67 5.97
C LYS A 172 27.17 -11.84 4.71
N ASN A 173 26.09 -12.07 3.96
CA ASN A 173 25.77 -11.35 2.73
C ASN A 173 24.33 -11.60 2.25
N TYR A 174 23.93 -10.88 1.21
CA TYR A 174 22.62 -10.98 0.57
C TYR A 174 22.28 -12.40 0.06
N LYS A 175 23.25 -13.19 -0.42
CA LYS A 175 22.98 -14.56 -0.91
C LYS A 175 22.56 -15.48 0.23
N GLU A 176 23.25 -15.39 1.37
CA GLU A 176 22.88 -16.14 2.56
C GLU A 176 21.53 -15.66 3.14
N LEU A 177 21.24 -14.36 3.07
CA LEU A 177 19.92 -13.86 3.46
C LEU A 177 18.82 -14.42 2.56
N CYS A 178 19.04 -14.51 1.24
CA CYS A 178 18.13 -15.19 0.33
C CYS A 178 17.91 -16.66 0.72
N GLU A 179 18.97 -17.39 1.10
CA GLU A 179 18.88 -18.79 1.53
C GLU A 179 18.05 -18.94 2.81
N LEU A 180 18.23 -18.06 3.80
CA LEU A 180 17.45 -18.03 5.04
C LEU A 180 15.96 -17.75 4.81
N LEU A 181 15.66 -16.92 3.81
CA LEU A 181 14.29 -16.53 3.42
C LEU A 181 13.66 -17.47 2.38
N HIS A 182 14.37 -18.53 1.97
CA HIS A 182 13.96 -19.44 0.89
C HIS A 182 13.67 -18.73 -0.45
N GLU A 183 14.39 -17.65 -0.72
CA GLU A 183 14.26 -16.87 -1.95
C GLU A 183 15.46 -17.03 -2.89
N LYS A 184 15.26 -16.77 -4.18
CA LYS A 184 16.36 -16.80 -5.16
C LYS A 184 17.20 -15.51 -5.06
N PRO A 185 18.55 -15.62 -5.06
CA PRO A 185 19.41 -14.46 -5.16
C PRO A 185 19.34 -13.84 -6.55
N LEU A 186 19.13 -12.52 -6.59
CA LEU A 186 19.07 -11.72 -7.81
C LEU A 186 20.36 -10.91 -8.01
N LYS A 187 20.64 -10.55 -9.26
CA LYS A 187 21.80 -9.69 -9.59
C LYS A 187 21.61 -8.30 -8.98
N SER A 188 22.64 -7.85 -8.26
CA SER A 188 22.69 -6.51 -7.66
C SER A 188 22.50 -5.41 -8.71
N GLY A 189 21.80 -4.34 -8.34
CA GLY A 189 21.56 -3.17 -9.18
C GLY A 189 20.30 -3.22 -10.05
N ASN A 190 19.75 -4.40 -10.33
CA ASN A 190 18.52 -4.55 -11.13
C ASN A 190 17.27 -4.12 -10.34
N ASN A 191 16.24 -3.66 -11.07
CA ASN A 191 14.93 -3.31 -10.52
C ASN A 191 14.29 -4.48 -9.75
N SER A 192 14.46 -5.72 -10.20
CA SER A 192 13.97 -6.91 -9.50
C SER A 192 14.63 -7.11 -8.13
N HIS A 193 15.95 -6.87 -8.02
CA HIS A 193 16.68 -6.93 -6.76
C HIS A 193 16.21 -5.84 -5.78
N LYS A 194 16.00 -4.61 -6.27
CA LYS A 194 15.44 -3.51 -5.47
C LYS A 194 14.00 -3.80 -5.02
N ALA A 195 13.19 -4.38 -5.91
CA ALA A 195 11.81 -4.75 -5.61
C ALA A 195 11.74 -5.84 -4.54
N GLN A 196 12.62 -6.83 -4.60
CA GLN A 196 12.73 -7.89 -3.59
C GLN A 196 13.10 -7.31 -2.21
N GLN A 197 14.12 -6.45 -2.12
CA GLN A 197 14.48 -5.80 -0.86
C GLN A 197 13.34 -4.92 -0.32
N LYS A 198 12.61 -4.22 -1.20
CA LYS A 198 11.43 -3.45 -0.81
C LYS A 198 10.31 -4.35 -0.28
N ARG A 199 10.15 -5.56 -0.82
CA ARG A 199 9.21 -6.56 -0.28
C ARG A 199 9.65 -7.04 1.09
N TRP A 200 10.92 -7.37 1.28
CA TRP A 200 11.47 -7.80 2.58
C TRP A 200 11.31 -6.75 3.68
N ALA A 201 11.47 -5.47 3.35
CA ALA A 201 11.28 -4.37 4.28
C ALA A 201 9.86 -4.30 4.89
N ARG A 202 8.89 -5.06 4.33
CA ARG A 202 7.56 -5.22 4.93
C ARG A 202 7.53 -6.23 6.06
N TYR A 203 8.47 -7.15 6.14
CA TYR A 203 8.48 -8.27 7.09
C TYR A 203 9.52 -8.08 8.18
N PHE A 204 10.64 -7.42 7.87
CA PHE A 204 11.70 -7.16 8.84
C PHE A 204 12.52 -5.92 8.45
N SER A 205 13.17 -5.33 9.45
CA SER A 205 14.11 -4.22 9.27
C SER A 205 15.54 -4.75 9.24
N MET A 206 16.36 -4.22 8.34
CA MET A 206 17.77 -4.59 8.23
C MET A 206 18.65 -3.40 7.88
N GLU A 207 19.92 -3.50 8.27
CA GLU A 207 20.96 -2.55 7.86
C GLU A 207 22.22 -3.28 7.38
N LYS A 208 23.11 -2.53 6.73
CA LYS A 208 24.42 -3.03 6.33
C LYS A 208 25.38 -3.03 7.52
N GLY A 209 26.00 -4.18 7.80
CA GLY A 209 27.09 -4.33 8.76
C GLY A 209 28.48 -4.07 8.14
N ARG A 210 29.53 -4.64 8.73
CA ARG A 210 30.89 -4.58 8.17
C ARG A 210 31.01 -5.32 6.84
N GLY A 211 31.57 -4.64 5.85
CA GLY A 211 31.86 -5.22 4.55
C GLY A 211 30.57 -5.53 3.79
N ARG A 212 30.24 -6.83 3.65
CA ARG A 212 29.03 -7.30 2.93
C ARG A 212 27.96 -7.84 3.88
N SER A 213 28.19 -7.83 5.19
CA SER A 213 27.24 -8.37 6.15
C SER A 213 25.98 -7.51 6.28
N ILE A 214 24.92 -8.13 6.76
CA ILE A 214 23.60 -7.56 6.96
C ILE A 214 23.19 -7.86 8.40
N VAL A 215 22.70 -6.86 9.12
CA VAL A 215 22.20 -7.03 10.49
C VAL A 215 20.68 -6.93 10.47
N ILE A 216 20.00 -7.94 11.02
CA ILE A 216 18.55 -7.92 11.21
C ILE A 216 18.24 -7.11 12.47
N LEU A 217 17.55 -5.98 12.32
CA LEU A 217 17.28 -5.04 13.40
C LEU A 217 15.96 -5.31 14.12
N ASP A 218 14.96 -5.77 13.39
CA ASP A 218 13.61 -6.01 13.90
C ASP A 218 12.88 -6.99 12.96
N ILE A 219 11.93 -7.76 13.49
CA ILE A 219 11.08 -8.69 12.73
C ILE A 219 9.64 -8.37 13.13
N TYR A 220 8.77 -8.15 12.15
CA TYR A 220 7.40 -7.71 12.41
C TYR A 220 6.46 -8.90 12.59
N ASP A 221 5.64 -8.87 13.64
CA ASP A 221 4.62 -9.89 13.89
C ASP A 221 3.58 -9.95 12.75
N GLU A 222 3.23 -8.78 12.20
CA GLU A 222 2.40 -8.63 11.01
C GLU A 222 3.16 -7.83 9.94
N PRO A 223 3.16 -8.27 8.66
CA PRO A 223 3.86 -7.56 7.62
C PRO A 223 3.24 -6.18 7.39
N LEU A 224 4.09 -5.16 7.27
CA LEU A 224 3.68 -3.81 6.93
C LEU A 224 2.91 -3.82 5.59
N PRO A 225 1.88 -2.96 5.44
CA PRO A 225 1.16 -2.82 4.18
C PRO A 225 2.14 -2.47 3.06
N ALA A 226 1.87 -2.94 1.85
CA ALA A 226 2.73 -2.61 0.71
C ALA A 226 2.79 -1.09 0.53
N ASP A 227 4.00 -0.53 0.53
CA ASP A 227 4.28 0.88 0.26
C ASP A 227 3.93 1.21 -1.19
N ASP A 228 2.64 1.38 -1.45
CA ASP A 228 2.12 1.97 -2.66
C ASP A 228 2.14 3.49 -2.49
N LYS A 229 3.25 4.09 -2.92
CA LYS A 229 3.39 5.55 -3.00
C LYS A 229 2.30 6.21 -3.87
N ARG A 230 1.56 5.43 -4.68
CA ARG A 230 0.42 5.90 -5.49
C ARG A 230 -0.90 5.94 -4.70
N LYS A 231 -1.02 5.15 -3.62
CA LYS A 231 -2.17 5.20 -2.67
C LYS A 231 -1.91 6.10 -1.47
N ALA A 232 -0.65 6.27 -1.09
CA ALA A 232 -0.22 7.15 -0.01
C ALA A 232 -0.12 8.61 -0.49
N GLY A 233 -1.25 9.18 -0.94
CA GLY A 233 -1.40 10.64 -0.93
C GLY A 233 -1.00 11.14 0.46
N ASN A 234 -0.13 12.15 0.50
CA ASN A 234 0.68 12.61 1.62
C ASN A 234 -0.08 12.69 2.97
N ARG A 235 -0.29 11.55 3.64
CA ARG A 235 -1.05 11.44 4.89
C ARG A 235 -0.09 11.44 6.06
N ASN A 236 0.61 12.55 6.25
CA ASN A 236 1.15 12.82 7.57
C ASN A 236 0.16 13.75 8.28
N ILE A 237 -0.94 13.16 8.77
CA ILE A 237 -2.12 13.84 9.37
C ILE A 237 -1.68 14.81 10.48
N TYR A 238 -0.57 14.49 11.15
CA TYR A 238 -0.02 15.27 12.26
C TYR A 238 1.12 16.21 11.86
N LEU A 239 1.68 16.10 10.64
CA LEU A 239 2.88 16.85 10.25
C LEU A 239 2.67 18.35 10.35
N LYS A 240 1.55 18.86 9.84
CA LYS A 240 1.26 20.29 9.86
C LYS A 240 1.06 20.83 11.28
N TYR A 241 0.48 20.02 12.17
CA TYR A 241 0.37 20.35 13.59
C TYR A 241 1.76 20.40 14.25
N ILE A 242 2.60 19.39 14.01
CA ILE A 242 3.96 19.29 14.54
C ILE A 242 4.81 20.47 14.07
N GLU A 243 4.77 20.79 12.78
CA GLU A 243 5.48 21.94 12.21
C GLU A 243 5.03 23.25 12.83
N THR A 244 3.72 23.45 13.01
CA THR A 244 3.18 24.67 13.64
C THR A 244 3.66 24.81 15.08
N ILE A 245 3.68 23.73 15.86
CA ILE A 245 4.18 23.77 17.25
C ILE A 245 5.68 24.07 17.27
N LEU A 246 6.47 23.45 16.38
CA LEU A 246 7.91 23.71 16.27
C LEU A 246 8.20 25.17 15.91
N LEU A 247 7.52 25.71 14.90
CA LEU A 247 7.67 27.10 14.47
C LEU A 247 7.31 28.08 15.60
N LYS A 248 6.20 27.84 16.31
CA LYS A 248 5.82 28.64 17.48
C LYS A 248 6.88 28.58 18.58
N TYR A 249 7.38 27.38 18.90
CA TYR A 249 8.44 27.22 19.89
C TYR A 249 9.69 28.04 19.53
N MET A 250 10.09 28.02 18.25
CA MET A 250 11.21 28.83 17.74
C MET A 250 10.92 30.33 17.88
N TYR A 251 9.75 30.79 17.42
CA TYR A 251 9.32 32.19 17.52
C TYR A 251 9.33 32.70 18.97
N TYR A 252 8.81 31.92 19.92
CA TYR A 252 8.77 32.32 21.34
C TYR A 252 10.14 32.31 22.03
N LYS A 253 11.14 31.58 21.50
CA LYS A 253 12.47 31.54 22.09
C LYS A 253 13.26 32.84 21.90
N LYS A 254 12.84 33.71 20.96
CA LYS A 254 13.47 34.97 20.55
C LYS A 254 14.92 34.78 20.05
N GLY A 255 15.28 35.47 18.97
CA GLY A 255 16.59 35.33 18.30
C GLY A 255 16.58 34.32 17.14
N GLN A 256 17.73 34.09 16.52
CA GLN A 256 17.84 33.32 15.27
C GLN A 256 18.32 31.87 15.46
N VAL A 257 18.55 31.43 16.70
CA VAL A 257 19.07 30.09 16.99
C VAL A 257 18.37 29.50 18.21
N CYS A 258 17.94 28.24 18.08
CA CYS A 258 17.38 27.45 19.17
C CYS A 258 18.23 26.20 19.41
N TYR A 259 18.32 25.77 20.67
CA TYR A 259 18.99 24.55 21.08
C TYR A 259 18.06 23.66 21.89
N ALA A 260 17.90 22.41 21.48
CA ALA A 260 17.09 21.43 22.20
C ALA A 260 17.61 20.00 22.00
N THR A 261 17.46 19.17 23.01
CA THR A 261 17.64 17.71 22.88
C THR A 261 16.39 17.08 22.26
N ARG A 262 16.51 15.86 21.72
CA ARG A 262 15.36 15.10 21.18
C ARG A 262 14.23 14.96 22.20
N ASN A 263 14.56 14.58 23.44
CA ASN A 263 13.57 14.44 24.51
C ASN A 263 12.85 15.78 24.80
N GLN A 264 13.56 16.91 24.78
CA GLN A 264 12.92 18.22 24.96
C GLN A 264 11.97 18.53 23.81
N LEU A 265 12.37 18.30 22.56
CA LEU A 265 11.48 18.52 21.41
C LEU A 265 10.26 17.59 21.44
N TRP A 266 10.42 16.31 21.79
CA TRP A 266 9.29 15.40 21.97
C TRP A 266 8.32 15.89 23.06
N SER A 267 8.84 16.45 24.15
CA SER A 267 8.02 17.03 25.21
C SER A 267 7.32 18.31 24.77
N ILE A 268 8.00 19.21 24.05
CA ILE A 268 7.42 20.44 23.47
C ILE A 268 6.29 20.10 22.50
N LEU A 269 6.47 19.05 21.71
CA LEU A 269 5.48 18.55 20.77
C LEU A 269 4.32 17.81 21.43
N GLY A 270 4.33 17.62 22.76
CA GLY A 270 3.31 16.84 23.47
C GLY A 270 3.32 15.34 23.16
N MET A 271 4.40 14.82 22.57
CA MET A 271 4.52 13.41 22.20
C MET A 271 4.90 12.51 23.38
N ILE A 272 5.51 13.11 24.41
CA ILE A 272 5.86 12.45 25.67
C ILE A 272 5.48 13.35 26.85
N ASN A 273 5.24 12.74 28.00
CA ASN A 273 4.98 13.44 29.25
C ASN A 273 6.25 13.55 30.12
N SER A 274 6.10 14.13 31.31
CA SER A 274 7.17 14.30 32.28
C SER A 274 7.77 13.00 32.80
N ASN A 275 7.07 11.86 32.68
CA ASN A 275 7.46 10.57 33.26
C ASN A 275 8.36 9.75 32.33
N TYR A 276 8.35 10.05 31.02
CA TYR A 276 9.07 9.28 30.01
C TYR A 276 10.58 9.21 30.31
N LYS A 277 11.08 7.98 30.53
CA LYS A 277 12.47 7.66 30.93
C LYS A 277 12.92 8.24 32.28
N LYS A 278 12.00 8.75 33.10
CA LYS A 278 12.34 9.31 34.42
C LYS A 278 12.01 8.39 35.58
N ILE A 279 11.07 7.46 35.40
CA ILE A 279 10.70 6.49 36.43
C ILE A 279 11.67 5.30 36.37
N PRO A 280 12.44 5.02 37.43
CA PRO A 280 13.25 3.81 37.51
C PRO A 280 12.38 2.54 37.54
N LEU A 281 12.89 1.44 36.99
CA LEU A 281 12.14 0.17 36.94
C LEU A 281 11.64 -0.29 38.32
N HIS A 282 12.49 -0.21 39.35
CA HIS A 282 12.11 -0.64 40.70
C HIS A 282 10.97 0.20 41.28
N ALA A 283 10.90 1.50 40.95
CA ALA A 283 9.82 2.37 41.41
C ALA A 283 8.51 2.06 40.66
N LEU A 284 8.60 1.76 39.37
CA LEU A 284 7.46 1.35 38.56
C LEU A 284 6.86 0.03 39.05
N GLN A 285 7.71 -0.95 39.39
CA GLN A 285 7.27 -2.28 39.84
C GLN A 285 6.59 -2.30 41.21
N VAL A 286 6.63 -1.20 41.98
CA VAL A 286 5.88 -1.09 43.25
C VAL A 286 4.37 -1.04 42.99
N GLU A 287 3.96 -0.50 41.84
CA GLU A 287 2.55 -0.44 41.46
C GLU A 287 2.07 -1.83 40.99
N VAL A 288 0.94 -2.29 41.53
CA VAL A 288 0.40 -3.64 41.27
C VAL A 288 0.26 -3.92 39.77
N GLU A 289 -0.19 -2.91 39.01
CA GLU A 289 -0.37 -2.98 37.55
C GLU A 289 0.93 -3.26 36.78
N TYR A 290 2.09 -2.84 37.32
CA TYR A 290 3.39 -2.92 36.64
C TYR A 290 4.39 -3.85 37.34
N SER A 291 3.97 -4.56 38.39
CA SER A 291 4.79 -5.49 39.17
C SER A 291 5.53 -6.54 38.33
N ASN A 292 4.91 -7.00 37.25
CA ASN A 292 5.46 -8.01 36.33
C ASN A 292 6.29 -7.44 35.17
N VAL A 293 6.44 -6.11 35.07
CA VAL A 293 7.20 -5.48 34.00
C VAL A 293 8.69 -5.80 34.18
N THR A 294 9.30 -6.40 33.16
CA THR A 294 10.73 -6.72 33.16
C THR A 294 11.56 -5.57 32.60
N LYS A 295 12.86 -5.55 32.96
CA LYS A 295 13.84 -4.62 32.37
C LYS A 295 13.87 -4.69 30.84
N TRP A 296 13.74 -5.91 30.29
CA TRP A 296 13.72 -6.12 28.85
C TRP A 296 12.48 -5.46 28.22
N GLN A 297 11.27 -5.70 28.76
CA GLN A 297 10.02 -5.12 28.24
C GLN A 297 10.07 -3.59 28.26
N LEU A 298 10.56 -3.00 29.36
CA LEU A 298 10.67 -1.55 29.50
C LEU A 298 11.68 -0.95 28.51
N ASN A 299 12.85 -1.58 28.36
CA ASN A 299 13.86 -1.13 27.39
C ASN A 299 13.35 -1.25 25.95
N ASN A 300 12.71 -2.37 25.61
CA ASN A 300 12.13 -2.61 24.29
C ASN A 300 11.05 -1.57 23.96
N PHE A 301 10.17 -1.25 24.92
CA PHE A 301 9.19 -0.17 24.78
C PHE A 301 9.88 1.16 24.45
N TYR A 302 10.88 1.56 25.22
CA TYR A 302 11.60 2.81 24.95
C TYR A 302 12.29 2.82 23.61
N MET A 303 12.89 1.71 23.18
CA MET A 303 13.54 1.61 21.87
C MET A 303 12.56 1.82 20.72
N ARG A 304 11.45 1.07 20.71
CA ARG A 304 10.42 1.19 19.68
C ARG A 304 9.82 2.59 19.64
N CYS A 305 9.48 3.15 20.81
CA CYS A 305 8.99 4.52 20.92
C CYS A 305 10.02 5.53 20.41
N ASN A 306 11.28 5.51 20.85
CA ASN A 306 12.31 6.46 20.40
C ASN A 306 12.50 6.44 18.88
N SER A 307 12.50 5.24 18.28
CA SER A 307 12.63 5.10 16.83
C SER A 307 11.49 5.81 16.10
N ARG A 308 10.24 5.55 16.52
CA ARG A 308 9.05 6.18 15.94
C ARG A 308 9.01 7.70 16.19
N LEU A 309 9.30 8.13 17.42
CA LEU A 309 9.32 9.54 17.80
C LEU A 309 10.39 10.32 17.02
N ASN A 310 11.58 9.73 16.81
CA ASN A 310 12.63 10.30 15.97
C ASN A 310 12.17 10.44 14.52
N SER A 311 11.60 9.38 13.95
CA SER A 311 11.11 9.41 12.57
C SER A 311 10.11 10.55 12.35
N ILE A 312 9.16 10.73 13.28
CA ILE A 312 8.17 11.81 13.22
C ILE A 312 8.85 13.19 13.32
N LEU A 313 9.70 13.38 14.33
CA LEU A 313 10.39 14.65 14.57
C LEU A 313 11.28 15.06 13.37
N PHE A 314 12.14 14.15 12.90
CA PHE A 314 13.05 14.46 11.80
C PHE A 314 12.33 14.61 10.46
N THR A 315 11.21 13.93 10.26
CA THR A 315 10.35 14.18 9.09
C THR A 315 9.84 15.62 9.09
N ALA A 316 9.40 16.15 10.25
CA ALA A 316 8.96 17.53 10.36
C ALA A 316 10.11 18.53 10.16
N LEU A 317 11.26 18.30 10.81
CA LEU A 317 12.44 19.15 10.64
C LEU A 317 12.92 19.18 9.18
N ASN A 318 12.96 18.03 8.51
CA ASN A 318 13.31 17.94 7.09
C ASN A 318 12.31 18.70 6.21
N ASN A 319 11.00 18.62 6.47
CA ASN A 319 10.01 19.36 5.68
C ASN A 319 10.10 20.89 5.88
N LEU A 320 10.43 21.34 7.09
CA LEU A 320 10.71 22.76 7.34
C LEU A 320 12.00 23.20 6.63
N SER A 321 13.05 22.38 6.69
CA SER A 321 14.34 22.68 6.07
C SER A 321 14.29 22.67 4.55
N ASN A 322 13.57 21.72 3.94
CA ASN A 322 13.34 21.67 2.49
C ASN A 322 12.58 22.90 1.96
N ARG A 323 11.83 23.59 2.82
CA ARG A 323 11.15 24.86 2.50
C ARG A 323 11.97 26.09 2.90
N SER A 324 13.23 25.89 3.29
CA SER A 324 14.15 26.95 3.72
C SER A 324 13.66 27.78 4.91
N LEU A 325 12.73 27.24 5.72
CA LEU A 325 12.26 27.91 6.94
C LEU A 325 13.28 27.77 8.09
N ILE A 326 14.02 26.66 8.10
CA ILE A 326 15.06 26.38 9.09
C ILE A 326 16.28 25.71 8.45
N ASP A 327 17.43 25.84 9.09
CA ASP A 327 18.52 24.88 9.01
C ASP A 327 18.69 24.20 10.37
N TYR A 328 19.11 22.94 10.40
CA TYR A 328 19.37 22.28 11.68
C TYR A 328 20.55 21.31 11.64
N GLN A 329 21.25 21.24 12.77
CA GLN A 329 22.47 20.46 12.92
C GLN A 329 22.41 19.66 14.22
N ILE A 330 22.86 18.40 14.17
CA ILE A 330 23.05 17.57 15.36
C ILE A 330 24.47 17.82 15.88
N GLN A 331 24.58 18.37 17.07
CA GLN A 331 25.83 18.67 17.75
C GLN A 331 26.10 17.63 18.84
N THR A 332 27.32 17.10 18.90
CA THR A 332 27.79 16.29 20.02
C THR A 332 28.22 17.20 21.15
N MET A 333 27.64 17.01 22.34
CA MET A 333 27.96 17.75 23.55
C MET A 333 28.77 16.87 24.48
N ILE A 334 29.89 17.39 24.99
CA ILE A 334 30.73 16.74 26.00
C ILE A 334 30.35 17.26 27.38
N VAL A 335 30.29 16.36 28.35
CA VAL A 335 30.07 16.67 29.77
C VAL A 335 31.36 16.43 30.54
N VAL A 336 31.81 17.45 31.25
CA VAL A 336 32.99 17.39 32.12
C VAL A 336 32.51 17.62 33.55
N PRO A 337 32.93 16.78 34.51
CA PRO A 337 32.58 16.99 35.91
C PRO A 337 33.11 18.34 36.38
N SER A 338 32.38 19.01 37.27
CA SER A 338 32.93 20.21 37.90
C SER A 338 34.06 19.83 38.84
N THR A 339 35.17 20.56 38.77
CA THR A 339 36.32 20.42 39.66
C THR A 339 36.09 21.06 41.03
N ASP A 340 35.01 21.83 41.21
CA ASP A 340 34.69 22.54 42.45
C ASP A 340 33.60 21.83 43.27
N LYS A 341 33.87 21.71 44.59
CA LYS A 341 33.11 21.05 45.68
C LYS A 341 31.61 20.84 45.41
N LYS A 342 31.12 19.64 45.80
CA LYS A 342 29.72 19.16 45.95
C LYS A 342 28.61 20.23 45.87
N ASN A 343 28.38 20.81 44.69
CA ASN A 343 27.15 21.52 44.26
C ASN A 343 27.31 22.28 42.93
N THR A 344 28.48 22.28 42.31
CA THR A 344 28.69 22.97 41.03
C THR A 344 28.20 22.10 39.86
N LEU A 345 27.37 22.68 38.99
CA LEU A 345 26.85 22.02 37.78
C LEU A 345 27.98 21.58 36.85
N SER A 346 27.87 20.39 36.25
CA SER A 346 28.83 19.91 35.24
C SER A 346 28.95 20.91 34.08
N ARG A 347 30.16 21.06 33.54
CA ARG A 347 30.40 21.91 32.36
C ARG A 347 30.01 21.14 31.09
N HIS A 348 29.33 21.83 30.19
CA HIS A 348 28.90 21.29 28.90
C HIS A 348 29.43 22.16 27.76
N TYR A 349 30.01 21.56 26.73
CA TYR A 349 30.44 22.27 25.51
C TYR A 349 30.27 21.41 24.26
N VAL A 350 30.29 22.05 23.09
CA VAL A 350 30.18 21.38 21.78
C VAL A 350 31.52 20.77 21.44
N ALA A 351 31.54 19.48 21.09
CA ALA A 351 32.75 18.80 20.66
C ALA A 351 33.27 19.38 19.35
N ASP A 352 34.58 19.60 19.26
CA ASP A 352 35.24 19.90 17.99
C ASP A 352 35.51 18.64 17.15
N ASP A 353 36.05 18.82 15.94
CA ASP A 353 36.27 17.73 14.99
C ASP A 353 37.29 16.69 15.50
N ASP A 354 38.31 17.13 16.24
CA ASP A 354 39.33 16.23 16.81
C ASP A 354 38.73 15.41 17.96
N GLU A 355 37.97 16.05 18.85
CA GLU A 355 37.26 15.38 19.92
C GLU A 355 36.21 14.39 19.40
N ILE A 356 35.49 14.74 18.32
CA ILE A 356 34.62 13.81 17.61
C ILE A 356 35.43 12.61 17.09
N GLY A 357 36.62 12.84 16.51
CA GLY A 357 37.53 11.79 16.08
C GLY A 357 37.91 10.83 17.22
N ARG A 358 38.27 11.37 18.39
CA ARG A 358 38.60 10.57 19.59
C ARG A 358 37.39 9.77 20.10
N ILE A 359 36.21 10.39 20.13
CA ILE A 359 34.95 9.73 20.50
C ILE A 359 34.67 8.55 19.56
N LEU A 360 34.79 8.76 18.25
CA LEU A 360 34.57 7.72 17.24
C LEU A 360 35.55 6.55 17.41
N ALA A 361 36.82 6.84 17.71
CA ALA A 361 37.83 5.81 17.97
C ALA A 361 37.47 4.94 19.18
N VAL A 362 37.02 5.56 20.28
CA VAL A 362 36.58 4.83 21.49
C VAL A 362 35.31 4.03 21.21
N GLU A 363 34.28 4.62 20.57
CA GLU A 363 33.07 3.90 20.17
C GLU A 363 33.40 2.68 19.32
N ARG A 364 34.30 2.83 18.33
CA ARG A 364 34.72 1.74 17.46
C ARG A 364 35.46 0.65 18.23
N LYS A 365 36.35 1.01 19.16
CA LYS A 365 37.06 0.07 20.03
C LYS A 365 36.07 -0.74 20.89
N VAL A 366 35.08 -0.08 21.51
CA VAL A 366 34.09 -0.75 22.34
C VAL A 366 33.19 -1.66 21.50
N LEU A 367 32.72 -1.23 20.32
CA LEU A 367 31.97 -2.08 19.40
C LEU A 367 32.75 -3.34 19.02
N ASN A 368 34.04 -3.20 18.68
CA ASN A 368 34.93 -4.34 18.38
C ASN A 368 35.02 -5.30 19.57
N ASN A 369 35.31 -4.78 20.76
CA ASN A 369 35.49 -5.58 21.97
C ASN A 369 34.20 -6.32 22.37
N MET A 370 33.04 -5.75 22.06
CA MET A 370 31.74 -6.34 22.36
C MET A 370 31.22 -7.30 21.28
N GLY A 371 31.93 -7.42 20.15
CA GLY A 371 31.50 -8.22 19.00
C GLY A 371 30.31 -7.60 18.25
N LEU A 372 30.19 -6.27 18.25
CA LEU A 372 29.05 -5.54 17.69
C LEU A 372 29.41 -4.84 16.37
N GLU A 373 28.58 -5.05 15.35
CA GLU A 373 28.65 -4.38 14.04
C GLU A 373 28.41 -2.87 14.11
N SER A 374 27.42 -2.43 14.89
CA SER A 374 26.97 -1.03 14.94
C SER A 374 26.29 -0.67 16.26
N LYS A 375 25.97 0.61 16.44
CA LYS A 375 25.13 1.10 17.57
C LYS A 375 23.69 0.59 17.48
N ASN A 376 23.15 0.38 16.26
CA ASN A 376 21.82 -0.19 16.08
C ASN A 376 21.81 -1.69 16.42
N HIS A 377 22.88 -2.41 16.09
CA HIS A 377 23.07 -3.80 16.53
C HIS A 377 23.15 -3.89 18.07
N ALA A 378 23.87 -2.97 18.71
CA ALA A 378 23.88 -2.85 20.18
C ALA A 378 22.48 -2.61 20.75
N ALA A 379 21.66 -1.82 20.05
CA ALA A 379 20.28 -1.54 20.44
C ALA A 379 19.40 -2.79 20.30
N CYS A 380 19.28 -3.40 19.12
CA CYS A 380 18.38 -4.55 18.92
C CYS A 380 18.74 -5.78 19.77
N THR A 381 20.02 -5.92 20.15
CA THR A 381 20.48 -6.95 21.10
C THR A 381 20.32 -6.56 22.58
N MET A 382 19.70 -5.42 22.89
CA MET A 382 19.48 -4.89 24.24
C MET A 382 20.77 -4.57 25.04
N ARG A 383 21.89 -4.36 24.34
CA ARG A 383 23.22 -4.09 24.92
C ARG A 383 23.67 -2.63 24.80
N LEU A 384 22.80 -1.72 24.36
CA LEU A 384 23.14 -0.31 24.15
C LEU A 384 23.59 0.42 25.42
N ASN A 385 22.99 0.11 26.56
CA ASN A 385 23.40 0.69 27.85
C ASN A 385 24.79 0.17 28.27
N GLU A 386 25.05 -1.13 28.10
CA GLU A 386 26.38 -1.72 28.34
C GLU A 386 27.44 -1.05 27.46
N PHE A 387 27.11 -0.84 26.18
CA PHE A 387 27.96 -0.14 25.23
C PHE A 387 28.31 1.28 25.68
N TYR A 388 27.32 2.11 26.00
CA TYR A 388 27.59 3.50 26.40
C TYR A 388 28.26 3.62 27.77
N ASN A 389 28.01 2.70 28.71
CA ASN A 389 28.73 2.67 29.98
C ASN A 389 30.23 2.46 29.76
N LYS A 390 30.62 1.45 28.97
CA LYS A 390 32.03 1.20 28.62
C LYS A 390 32.67 2.33 27.84
N VAL A 391 31.92 2.97 26.94
CA VAL A 391 32.40 4.17 26.21
C VAL A 391 32.67 5.30 27.18
N ASN A 392 31.73 5.60 28.09
CA ASN A 392 31.88 6.68 29.06
C ASN A 392 33.04 6.41 30.03
N GLU A 393 33.23 5.18 30.51
CA GLU A 393 34.38 4.79 31.33
C GLU A 393 35.71 5.11 30.62
N ILE A 394 35.88 4.67 29.37
CA ILE A 394 37.12 4.91 28.61
C ILE A 394 37.30 6.40 28.30
N LEU A 395 36.23 7.13 27.94
CA LEU A 395 36.32 8.57 27.68
C LEU A 395 36.67 9.36 28.94
N PHE A 396 36.18 8.91 30.10
CA PHE A 396 36.50 9.51 31.38
C PHE A 396 37.97 9.25 31.75
N ASP A 397 38.43 8.01 31.66
CA ASP A 397 39.81 7.64 31.99
C ASP A 397 40.84 8.32 31.08
N MET A 398 40.52 8.48 29.78
CA MET A 398 41.45 9.05 28.80
C MET A 398 41.41 10.58 28.75
N TYR A 399 40.22 11.19 28.92
CA TYR A 399 40.01 12.61 28.61
C TYR A 399 39.26 13.39 29.71
N GLY A 400 38.87 12.73 30.80
CA GLY A 400 38.07 13.34 31.87
C GLY A 400 36.62 13.65 31.46
N TRP A 401 36.13 13.05 30.38
CA TRP A 401 34.77 13.27 29.88
C TRP A 401 33.79 12.28 30.51
N GLU A 402 32.90 12.78 31.37
CA GLU A 402 31.92 11.97 32.11
C GLU A 402 30.97 11.22 31.17
N ARG A 403 30.49 11.93 30.14
CA ARG A 403 29.60 11.38 29.12
C ARG A 403 29.49 12.33 27.94
N LYS A 404 28.87 11.84 26.87
CA LYS A 404 28.41 12.67 25.75
C LYS A 404 26.91 12.56 25.53
N TYR A 405 26.33 13.56 24.89
CA TYR A 405 24.96 13.51 24.41
C TYR A 405 24.78 14.35 23.14
N GLU A 406 23.69 14.13 22.42
CA GLU A 406 23.39 14.88 21.20
C GLU A 406 22.38 16.01 21.49
N ARG A 407 22.62 17.17 20.90
CA ARG A 407 21.74 18.34 20.94
C ARG A 407 21.47 18.81 19.51
N ILE A 408 20.25 19.23 19.24
CA ILE A 408 19.85 19.80 17.95
C ILE A 408 19.99 21.32 18.06
N LYS A 409 20.78 21.90 17.15
CA LYS A 409 20.85 23.34 16.89
C LYS A 409 19.94 23.64 15.71
N ILE A 410 19.01 24.57 15.86
CA ILE A 410 18.08 25.01 14.81
C ILE A 410 18.34 26.48 14.54
N ILE A 411 18.54 26.85 13.28
CA ILE A 411 18.81 28.21 12.81
C ILE A 411 17.62 28.63 11.96
N PHE A 412 17.13 29.86 12.13
CA PHE A 412 15.94 30.34 11.43
C PHE A 412 15.90 31.86 11.30
N ASN A 413 15.05 32.34 10.39
CA ASN A 413 14.68 33.75 10.24
C ASN A 413 13.32 34.01 10.91
N GLU A 414 13.25 35.03 11.75
CA GLU A 414 12.04 35.33 12.54
C GLU A 414 10.84 35.76 11.67
N ALA A 415 11.08 36.56 10.62
CA ALA A 415 10.03 37.05 9.73
C ALA A 415 9.40 35.90 8.92
N ASP A 416 10.23 35.04 8.34
CA ASP A 416 9.78 33.89 7.54
C ASP A 416 9.03 32.86 8.41
N ILE A 417 9.49 32.66 9.65
CA ILE A 417 8.77 31.82 10.62
C ILE A 417 7.40 32.40 10.94
N GLN A 418 7.30 33.71 11.18
CA GLN A 418 6.03 34.34 11.53
C GLN A 418 5.00 34.19 10.40
N GLU A 419 5.41 34.44 9.14
CA GLU A 419 4.56 34.22 7.97
C GLU A 419 4.10 32.75 7.87
N ALA A 420 5.04 31.81 8.03
CA ALA A 420 4.74 30.38 7.97
C ALA A 420 3.78 29.94 9.08
N ILE A 421 3.88 30.50 10.30
CA ILE A 421 2.94 30.25 11.39
C ILE A 421 1.54 30.71 10.98
N THR A 422 1.38 31.96 10.55
CA THR A 422 0.06 32.52 10.19
C THR A 422 -0.61 31.70 9.10
N LYS A 423 0.15 31.32 8.06
CA LYS A 423 -0.34 30.47 6.99
C LYS A 423 -0.77 29.09 7.49
N ASN A 424 0.09 28.43 8.28
CA ASN A 424 -0.20 27.10 8.80
C ASN A 424 -1.41 27.11 9.75
N GLU A 425 -1.54 28.10 10.62
CA GLU A 425 -2.67 28.25 11.54
C GLU A 425 -3.99 28.43 10.79
N TYR A 426 -4.01 29.32 9.79
CA TYR A 426 -5.19 29.52 8.95
C TYR A 426 -5.61 28.21 8.27
N GLU A 427 -4.66 27.50 7.66
CA GLU A 427 -4.94 26.22 7.00
C GLU A 427 -5.40 25.13 7.97
N LEU A 428 -4.84 25.07 9.19
CA LEU A 428 -5.27 24.14 10.23
C LEU A 428 -6.67 24.47 10.74
N GLN A 429 -6.99 25.74 10.98
CA GLN A 429 -8.32 26.18 11.38
C GLN A 429 -9.37 25.88 10.31
N MET A 430 -9.04 26.12 9.03
CA MET A 430 -9.91 25.80 7.91
C MET A 430 -10.17 24.29 7.82
N LEU A 431 -9.13 23.46 7.96
CA LEU A 431 -9.28 22.00 7.96
C LEU A 431 -10.11 21.52 9.15
N TYR A 432 -9.88 22.06 10.35
CA TYR A 432 -10.62 21.70 11.55
C TYR A 432 -12.10 22.10 11.46
N LEU A 433 -12.38 23.32 10.99
CA LEU A 433 -13.75 23.78 10.74
C LEU A 433 -14.46 22.87 9.73
N ASN A 434 -13.78 22.52 8.63
CA ASN A 434 -14.33 21.62 7.62
C ASN A 434 -14.69 20.25 8.19
N GLU A 435 -13.81 19.67 9.02
CA GLU A 435 -14.09 18.41 9.72
C GLU A 435 -15.28 18.52 10.69
N LEU A 436 -15.38 19.61 11.45
CA LEU A 436 -16.51 19.85 12.35
C LEU A 436 -17.84 19.99 11.60
N VAL A 437 -17.85 20.73 10.49
CA VAL A 437 -19.06 20.92 9.66
C VAL A 437 -19.50 19.59 9.05
N ILE A 438 -18.58 18.82 8.48
CA ILE A 438 -18.88 17.47 7.95
C ILE A 438 -19.42 16.57 9.04
N GLY A 439 -18.75 16.52 10.19
CA GLY A 439 -19.19 15.71 11.34
C GLY A 439 -20.58 16.10 11.84
N SER A 440 -20.89 17.40 11.84
CA SER A 440 -22.21 17.91 12.20
C SER A 440 -23.29 17.48 11.21
N ILE A 441 -23.03 17.59 9.90
CA ILE A 441 -23.96 17.18 8.83
C ILE A 441 -24.18 15.66 8.85
N ASP A 442 -23.12 14.87 8.99
CA ASP A 442 -23.19 13.41 9.04
C ASP A 442 -23.97 12.94 10.29
N LYS A 443 -23.77 13.60 11.43
CA LYS A 443 -24.54 13.34 12.65
C LYS A 443 -26.01 13.73 12.49
N ASN A 444 -26.30 14.81 11.77
CA ASN A 444 -27.67 15.22 11.48
C ASN A 444 -28.38 14.18 10.60
N ALA A 445 -27.73 13.70 9.53
CA ALA A 445 -28.28 12.65 8.67
C ALA A 445 -28.64 11.38 9.46
N GLN A 446 -27.77 10.96 10.39
CA GLN A 446 -28.07 9.85 11.31
C GLN A 446 -29.30 10.17 12.18
N THR A 447 -29.30 11.35 12.81
CA THR A 447 -30.38 11.77 13.72
C THR A 447 -31.73 11.84 13.01
N VAL A 448 -31.78 12.37 11.79
CA VAL A 448 -33.00 12.45 10.96
C VAL A 448 -33.49 11.04 10.58
N SER A 449 -32.58 10.15 10.20
CA SER A 449 -32.90 8.75 9.91
C SER A 449 -33.50 8.04 11.13
N ASP A 450 -32.85 8.17 12.29
CA ASP A 450 -33.29 7.55 13.54
C ASP A 450 -34.64 8.10 14.00
N ASN A 451 -34.85 9.41 13.92
CA ASN A 451 -36.11 10.05 14.28
C ASN A 451 -37.24 9.63 13.35
N ARG A 452 -36.98 9.51 12.04
CA ARG A 452 -38.00 9.02 11.11
C ARG A 452 -38.36 7.56 11.38
N MET A 453 -37.38 6.71 11.67
CA MET A 453 -37.61 5.32 12.04
C MET A 453 -38.46 5.20 13.32
N LYS A 454 -38.14 5.98 14.36
CA LYS A 454 -38.98 6.04 15.58
C LYS A 454 -40.42 6.42 15.26
N LYS A 455 -40.62 7.42 14.41
CA LYS A 455 -41.97 7.82 13.98
C LYS A 455 -42.68 6.74 13.16
N ALA A 456 -41.96 6.08 12.26
CA ALA A 456 -42.50 4.99 11.44
C ALA A 456 -42.93 3.79 12.28
N LEU A 457 -42.22 3.49 13.38
CA LEU A 457 -42.61 2.45 14.33
C LEU A 457 -43.94 2.79 15.02
N ILE A 458 -44.13 4.05 15.43
CA ILE A 458 -45.40 4.50 16.03
C ILE A 458 -46.55 4.40 15.01
N GLU A 459 -46.35 4.93 13.80
CA GLU A 459 -47.34 4.83 12.70
C GLU A 459 -47.66 3.36 12.36
N TYR A 460 -46.70 2.46 12.52
CA TYR A 460 -46.88 1.03 12.27
C TYR A 460 -47.62 0.31 13.38
N ASP A 461 -47.38 0.67 14.64
CA ASP A 461 -48.16 0.16 15.76
C ASP A 461 -49.64 0.53 15.58
N GLU A 462 -49.94 1.78 15.17
CA GLU A 462 -51.30 2.22 14.82
C GLU A 462 -51.88 1.44 13.62
N TYR A 463 -51.09 1.24 12.55
CA TYR A 463 -51.50 0.43 11.39
C TYR A 463 -51.82 -1.02 11.79
N VAL A 464 -51.00 -1.63 12.64
CA VAL A 464 -51.17 -3.02 13.10
C VAL A 464 -52.47 -3.17 13.87
N GLU A 465 -52.81 -2.22 14.73
CA GLU A 465 -54.08 -2.25 15.48
C GLU A 465 -55.29 -2.14 14.53
N ASN A 466 -55.29 -1.17 13.60
CA ASN A 466 -56.35 -1.05 12.61
C ASN A 466 -56.46 -2.28 11.69
N TRP A 467 -55.32 -2.84 11.26
CA TRP A 467 -55.28 -4.00 10.37
C TRP A 467 -55.91 -5.24 11.00
N LYS A 468 -55.74 -5.43 12.31
CA LYS A 468 -56.32 -6.55 13.08
C LYS A 468 -57.85 -6.46 13.22
N GLU A 469 -58.43 -5.27 13.12
CA GLU A 469 -59.89 -5.10 13.18
C GLU A 469 -60.58 -5.70 11.93
N ASP A 470 -59.96 -5.51 10.75
CA ASP A 470 -60.56 -5.85 9.46
C ASP A 470 -59.98 -7.12 8.79
N ASN A 471 -58.87 -7.67 9.30
CA ASN A 471 -58.16 -8.78 8.65
C ASN A 471 -57.73 -9.91 9.61
N TRP A 472 -57.58 -11.12 9.07
CA TRP A 472 -57.04 -12.28 9.78
C TRP A 472 -55.78 -12.82 9.08
N GLY A 473 -54.71 -13.09 9.84
CA GLY A 473 -53.47 -13.67 9.32
C GLY A 473 -52.20 -13.00 9.83
N LYS A 474 -51.10 -13.15 9.08
CA LYS A 474 -49.79 -12.56 9.42
C LYS A 474 -49.77 -11.07 9.02
N VAL A 475 -49.50 -10.20 9.99
CA VAL A 475 -49.39 -8.76 9.76
C VAL A 475 -48.25 -8.47 8.76
N PRO A 476 -48.49 -7.60 7.74
CA PRO A 476 -47.44 -7.16 6.82
C PRO A 476 -46.26 -6.56 7.57
N ALA A 477 -45.02 -6.82 7.15
CA ALA A 477 -43.87 -6.22 7.81
C ALA A 477 -43.78 -4.71 7.48
N LEU A 478 -43.23 -3.90 8.38
CA LEU A 478 -43.09 -2.44 8.22
C LEU A 478 -42.56 -1.99 6.84
N LYS A 479 -41.56 -2.71 6.31
CA LYS A 479 -40.95 -2.41 5.00
C LYS A 479 -41.88 -2.62 3.80
N ASP A 480 -42.97 -3.35 4.00
CA ASP A 480 -43.94 -3.74 2.98
C ASP A 480 -45.24 -2.91 3.09
N VAL A 481 -45.31 -1.95 4.03
CA VAL A 481 -46.43 -1.02 4.21
C VAL A 481 -46.12 0.30 3.48
N GLU A 482 -46.80 0.56 2.36
CA GLU A 482 -46.50 1.71 1.49
C GLU A 482 -46.84 3.07 2.12
N GLU A 483 -47.81 3.10 3.03
CA GLU A 483 -48.25 4.32 3.72
C GLU A 483 -47.20 4.85 4.71
N ILE A 484 -46.29 3.97 5.17
CA ILE A 484 -45.31 4.32 6.21
C ILE A 484 -43.92 4.48 5.59
N PHE A 485 -43.55 5.73 5.34
CA PHE A 485 -42.24 6.06 4.82
C PHE A 485 -41.11 5.65 5.78
N THR A 486 -40.05 5.00 5.28
CA THR A 486 -38.78 4.88 6.02
C THR A 486 -37.62 5.22 5.09
N TYR A 487 -36.53 5.74 5.64
CA TYR A 487 -35.32 5.91 4.85
C TYR A 487 -34.74 4.54 4.46
N PRO A 488 -34.19 4.40 3.25
CA PRO A 488 -33.45 3.19 2.89
C PRO A 488 -32.30 2.91 3.85
N LYS A 489 -31.97 1.63 4.08
CA LYS A 489 -30.90 1.22 5.01
C LYS A 489 -29.55 1.89 4.72
N TYR A 490 -29.27 2.20 3.47
CA TYR A 490 -28.03 2.82 3.00
C TYR A 490 -28.05 4.36 3.01
N TYR A 491 -29.14 5.00 3.44
CA TYR A 491 -29.30 6.46 3.38
C TYR A 491 -28.14 7.20 4.06
N VAL A 492 -27.83 6.85 5.32
CA VAL A 492 -26.75 7.50 6.08
C VAL A 492 -25.40 7.30 5.40
N ASP A 493 -25.14 6.12 4.85
CA ASP A 493 -23.88 5.83 4.15
C ASP A 493 -23.75 6.64 2.85
N ILE A 494 -24.84 6.80 2.12
CA ILE A 494 -24.88 7.70 0.95
C ILE A 494 -24.61 9.14 1.40
N GLN A 495 -25.30 9.64 2.43
CA GLN A 495 -25.10 11.00 2.93
C GLN A 495 -23.63 11.25 3.33
N ARG A 496 -23.01 10.31 4.06
CA ARG A 496 -21.57 10.39 4.40
C ARG A 496 -20.68 10.42 3.16
N LYS A 497 -20.96 9.59 2.15
CA LYS A 497 -20.22 9.60 0.87
C LYS A 497 -20.36 10.95 0.15
N LEU A 498 -21.56 11.53 0.15
CA LEU A 498 -21.83 12.84 -0.45
C LEU A 498 -21.15 13.97 0.33
N SER A 499 -21.22 13.98 1.66
CA SER A 499 -20.48 14.92 2.52
C SER A 499 -18.98 14.86 2.22
N GLN A 500 -18.41 13.66 2.11
CA GLN A 500 -16.99 13.50 1.75
C GLN A 500 -16.68 13.97 0.33
N LYS A 501 -17.58 13.79 -0.64
CA LYS A 501 -17.35 14.18 -2.04
C LYS A 501 -17.49 15.69 -2.26
N PHE A 502 -18.47 16.32 -1.63
CA PHE A 502 -18.86 17.70 -1.93
C PHE A 502 -18.38 18.72 -0.90
N LEU A 503 -18.15 18.31 0.35
CA LEU A 503 -17.79 19.24 1.43
C LEU A 503 -16.33 19.11 1.86
N SER A 504 -15.70 17.95 1.67
CA SER A 504 -14.33 17.70 2.12
C SER A 504 -13.29 18.41 1.26
N ILE A 505 -12.61 19.40 1.83
CA ILE A 505 -11.50 20.11 1.18
C ILE A 505 -10.30 19.17 0.96
N LYS A 506 -10.18 18.12 1.79
CA LYS A 506 -9.15 17.07 1.60
C LYS A 506 -9.43 16.23 0.35
N TYR A 507 -10.70 16.02 0.00
CA TYR A 507 -11.08 15.26 -1.18
C TYR A 507 -10.69 16.02 -2.46
N GLU A 508 -10.97 17.32 -2.52
CA GLU A 508 -10.63 18.21 -3.63
C GLU A 508 -9.13 18.23 -3.92
N LYS A 509 -8.30 18.52 -2.90
CA LYS A 509 -6.83 18.54 -3.05
C LYS A 509 -6.27 17.21 -3.56
N LYS A 510 -6.83 16.09 -3.08
CA LYS A 510 -6.41 14.75 -3.52
C LYS A 510 -6.74 14.50 -5.00
N GLN A 511 -7.83 15.06 -5.51
CA GLN A 511 -8.19 14.94 -6.93
C GLN A 511 -7.32 15.81 -7.83
N GLU A 512 -6.98 17.03 -7.40
CA GLU A 512 -6.04 17.89 -8.11
C GLU A 512 -4.64 17.27 -8.22
N GLU A 513 -4.12 16.70 -7.13
CA GLU A 513 -2.83 16.01 -7.14
C GLU A 513 -2.82 14.81 -8.10
N LYS A 514 -3.92 14.03 -8.13
CA LYS A 514 -4.07 12.93 -9.07
C LYS A 514 -4.07 13.41 -10.51
N ARG A 515 -4.80 14.49 -10.82
CA ARG A 515 -4.83 15.08 -12.17
C ARG A 515 -3.44 15.52 -12.61
N LYS A 516 -2.72 16.27 -11.77
CA LYS A 516 -1.33 16.69 -12.04
C LYS A 516 -0.40 15.50 -12.27
N GLN A 517 -0.60 14.40 -11.54
CA GLN A 517 0.18 13.19 -11.74
C GLN A 517 -0.13 12.51 -13.08
N TYR A 518 -1.40 12.41 -13.47
CA TYR A 518 -1.78 11.88 -14.79
C TYR A 518 -1.25 12.75 -15.92
N ASP A 519 -1.33 14.07 -15.77
CA ASP A 519 -0.81 15.01 -16.76
C ASP A 519 0.70 14.86 -16.94
N LYS A 520 1.45 14.69 -15.83
CA LYS A 520 2.89 14.42 -15.88
C LYS A 520 3.22 13.06 -16.51
N GLU A 521 2.46 12.02 -16.19
CA GLU A 521 2.64 10.70 -16.81
C GLU A 521 2.34 10.74 -18.32
N LEU A 522 1.35 11.52 -18.74
CA LEU A 522 1.05 11.79 -20.15
C LEU A 522 2.22 12.55 -20.82
N ASP A 523 2.70 13.63 -20.22
CA ASP A 523 3.83 14.42 -20.74
C ASP A 523 5.10 13.56 -20.88
N ASP A 524 5.40 12.70 -19.91
CA ASP A 524 6.54 11.77 -19.96
C ASP A 524 6.38 10.71 -21.07
N ILE A 525 5.14 10.26 -21.35
CA ILE A 525 4.84 9.36 -22.48
C ILE A 525 5.04 10.08 -23.82
N PHE A 526 4.57 11.32 -23.95
CA PHE A 526 4.70 12.10 -25.18
C PHE A 526 6.14 12.56 -25.44
N ALA A 527 6.92 12.85 -24.41
CA ALA A 527 8.35 13.17 -24.53
C ALA A 527 9.18 11.98 -25.06
N ASN A 528 8.79 10.75 -24.74
CA ASN A 528 9.44 9.53 -25.22
C ASN A 528 9.00 9.10 -26.64
N LEU A 529 7.96 9.72 -27.19
CA LEU A 529 7.50 9.52 -28.57
C LEU A 529 8.11 10.52 -29.56
N GLY A 530 8.87 11.51 -29.07
CA GLY A 530 9.52 12.55 -29.88
C GLY A 530 10.99 12.29 -30.22
N VAL A 531 11.50 11.08 -29.96
CA VAL A 531 12.87 10.67 -30.31
C VAL A 531 12.78 9.42 -31.19
N GLU A 532 12.48 9.63 -32.47
CA GLU A 532 12.85 8.72 -33.56
C GLU A 532 13.87 9.43 -34.47
#